data_AF-A0A358DA60-F1
#
_entry.id   AF-A0A358DA60-F1
#
_cell.length_a   1.000
_cell.length_b   1.000
_cell.length_c   1.000
_cell.angle_alpha   90.00
_cell.angle_beta   90.00
_cell.angle_gamma   90.00
#
_symmetry.space_group_name_H-M   'P 1'
#
loop_
_entity.id
_entity.type
_entity.pdbx_description
1 polymer ?
#
loop_
_entity_poly.entity_id
_entity_poly.type
_entity_poly.pdbx_seq_one_letter_code
_entity_poly.pdbx_strand_id
1 'polypeptide(L)'
;MANTWLGATQSAGPLCTLNGGNCYRPYDGGWIVQSNAGTFALPREVVRVWSDWGREYNILGYPTSAPSANPTNGNYTQQFQG
;
A
#
# COMPACT_ATOMS: atom_id res chain seq x y z
N MET A 1 -3.14 12.86 9.95
CA MET A 1 -4.42 12.91 9.22
C MET A 1 -4.89 11.47 9.11
N ALA A 2 -6.07 11.12 9.62
CA ALA A 2 -6.56 9.75 9.53
C ALA A 2 -6.84 9.41 8.06
N ASN A 3 -6.45 8.21 7.64
CA ASN A 3 -6.60 7.72 6.27
C ASN A 3 -8.08 7.38 6.02
N THR A 4 -8.97 8.37 6.05
CA THR A 4 -10.43 8.18 5.99
C THR A 4 -10.88 7.48 4.71
N TRP A 5 -10.11 7.62 3.64
CA TRP A 5 -10.33 6.94 2.35
C TRP A 5 -10.02 5.44 2.35
N LEU A 6 -9.28 4.91 3.34
CA LEU A 6 -9.01 3.46 3.41
C LEU A 6 -10.27 2.66 3.76
N GLY A 7 -11.21 3.26 4.48
CA GLY A 7 -12.40 2.55 4.94
C GLY A 7 -12.10 1.44 5.96
N ALA A 8 -12.97 0.44 6.01
CA ALA A 8 -12.85 -0.67 6.95
C ALA A 8 -11.75 -1.65 6.54
N THR A 9 -11.15 -2.31 7.53
CA THR A 9 -10.21 -3.40 7.28
C THR A 9 -10.95 -4.65 6.77
N GLN A 10 -10.38 -5.33 5.78
CA GLN A 10 -10.91 -6.58 5.25
C GLN A 10 -10.36 -7.82 5.96
N SER A 11 -9.39 -7.65 6.88
CA SER A 11 -8.78 -8.73 7.63
C SER A 11 -8.75 -8.44 9.14
N ALA A 12 -8.90 -9.50 9.93
CA ALA A 12 -8.85 -9.41 11.39
C ALA A 12 -7.49 -8.86 11.90
N GLY A 13 -6.40 -9.14 11.17
CA GLY A 13 -5.06 -8.65 11.47
C GLY A 13 -4.18 -8.48 10.22
N PRO A 14 -2.95 -7.98 10.39
CA PRO A 14 -1.98 -7.89 9.30
C PRO A 14 -1.59 -9.30 8.79
N LEU A 15 -1.51 -9.43 7.47
CA LEU A 15 -1.09 -10.62 6.75
C LEU A 15 0.40 -10.51 6.42
N CYS A 16 1.23 -11.31 7.10
CA CYS A 16 2.68 -11.34 6.92
C CYS A 16 3.10 -12.33 5.84
N THR A 17 2.59 -12.11 4.62
CA THR A 17 2.87 -12.97 3.45
C THR A 17 3.71 -12.27 2.38
N LEU A 18 4.15 -11.03 2.64
CA LEU A 18 5.08 -10.35 1.74
C LEU A 18 6.49 -10.90 1.91
N ASN A 19 7.32 -10.70 0.90
CA ASN A 19 8.72 -11.11 0.93
C ASN A 19 9.47 -10.56 2.17
N GLY A 20 10.46 -11.30 2.68
CA GLY A 20 11.28 -10.87 3.82
C GLY A 20 10.55 -10.80 5.17
N GLY A 21 9.37 -11.41 5.31
CA GLY A 21 8.59 -11.39 6.55
C GLY A 21 7.79 -10.09 6.76
N ASN A 22 7.67 -9.27 5.71
CA ASN A 22 6.90 -8.03 5.73
C ASN A 22 5.39 -8.33 5.76
N CYS A 23 4.60 -7.39 6.27
CA CYS A 23 3.17 -7.58 6.45
C CYS A 23 2.37 -6.54 5.69
N TYR A 24 1.21 -6.92 5.16
CA TYR A 24 0.23 -5.96 4.66
C TYR A 24 -1.10 -6.18 5.35
N ARG A 25 -1.95 -5.16 5.31
CA ARG A 25 -3.31 -5.24 5.78
C ARG A 25 -4.24 -4.68 4.71
N PRO A 26 -5.14 -5.51 4.15
CA PRO A 26 -6.13 -5.03 3.21
C PRO A 26 -7.22 -4.22 3.92
N TYR A 27 -7.61 -3.13 3.29
CA TYR A 27 -8.74 -2.27 3.62
C TYR A 27 -9.59 -2.07 2.36
N ASP A 28 -10.82 -1.59 2.53
CA ASP A 28 -11.77 -1.37 1.42
C ASP A 28 -11.19 -0.47 0.31
N GLY A 29 -10.59 0.64 0.73
CA GLY A 29 -10.00 1.65 -0.15
C GLY A 29 -8.54 1.44 -0.53
N GLY A 30 -7.90 0.35 -0.09
CA GLY A 30 -6.47 0.13 -0.32
C GLY A 30 -5.80 -0.78 0.68
N TRP A 31 -4.48 -0.87 0.65
CA TRP A 31 -3.71 -1.72 1.57
C TRP A 31 -2.76 -0.87 2.40
N ILE A 32 -2.55 -1.22 3.66
CA ILE A 32 -1.40 -0.71 4.41
C ILE A 32 -0.31 -1.75 4.34
N VAL A 33 0.86 -1.40 3.82
CA VAL A 33 2.04 -2.26 3.75
C VAL A 33 3.04 -1.80 4.81
N GLN A 34 3.50 -2.75 5.61
CA GLN A 34 4.56 -2.58 6.59
C GLN A 34 5.78 -3.38 6.14
N SER A 35 6.86 -2.68 5.87
CA SER A 35 8.14 -3.25 5.52
C SER A 35 9.30 -2.56 6.24
N ASN A 36 10.53 -3.01 6.01
CA ASN A 36 11.73 -2.32 6.51
C ASN A 36 11.87 -0.87 6.01
N ALA A 37 11.20 -0.51 4.90
CA ALA A 37 11.16 0.88 4.44
C ALA A 37 10.22 1.76 5.29
N GLY A 38 9.28 1.15 6.00
CA GLY A 38 8.27 1.83 6.82
C GLY A 38 6.86 1.25 6.62
N THR A 39 5.88 1.94 7.22
CA THR A 39 4.47 1.58 7.11
C THR A 39 3.73 2.62 6.28
N PHE A 40 3.21 2.21 5.12
CA PHE A 40 2.63 3.10 4.14
C PHE A 40 1.27 2.60 3.67
N ALA A 41 0.33 3.52 3.49
CA ALA A 41 -0.99 3.25 2.91
C ALA A 41 -0.91 3.35 1.39
N LEU A 42 -1.49 2.40 0.68
CA LEU A 42 -1.54 2.31 -0.77
C LEU A 42 -3.00 2.34 -1.20
N PRO A 43 -3.41 3.28 -2.05
CA PRO A 43 -4.75 3.32 -2.61
C PRO A 43 -5.06 2.07 -3.43
N ARG A 44 -6.32 1.65 -3.50
CA ARG A 44 -6.75 0.45 -4.23
C ARG A 44 -6.22 0.38 -5.67
N GLU A 45 -6.27 1.51 -6.39
CA GLU A 45 -5.75 1.58 -7.77
C GLU A 45 -4.23 1.37 -7.83
N VAL A 46 -3.49 1.94 -6.86
CA VAL A 46 -2.05 1.71 -6.75
C VAL A 46 -1.75 0.26 -6.40
N VAL A 47 -2.50 -0.34 -5.47
CA VAL A 47 -2.35 -1.76 -5.14
C VAL A 47 -2.60 -2.62 -6.37
N ARG A 48 -3.59 -2.27 -7.19
CA ARG A 48 -3.90 -2.97 -8.45
C ARG A 48 -2.72 -2.88 -9.43
N VAL A 49 -2.21 -1.68 -9.68
CA VAL A 49 -1.05 -1.47 -10.57
C VAL A 49 0.18 -2.17 -10.01
N TRP A 50 0.52 -1.94 -8.74
CA TRP A 50 1.63 -2.61 -8.06
C TRP A 50 1.50 -4.13 -8.16
N SER A 51 0.28 -4.69 -8.03
CA SER A 51 0.02 -6.11 -8.21
C SER A 51 0.22 -6.61 -9.63
N ASP A 52 -0.16 -5.82 -10.63
CA ASP A 52 0.03 -6.14 -12.05
C ASP A 52 1.52 -6.20 -12.43
N TRP A 53 2.31 -5.30 -11.84
CA TRP A 53 3.76 -5.26 -12.04
C TRP A 53 4.54 -6.33 -11.27
N GLY A 54 3.88 -7.18 -10.47
CA GLY A 54 4.54 -8.24 -9.68
C GLY A 54 4.88 -7.85 -8.24
N ARG A 55 4.30 -6.74 -7.74
CA ARG A 55 4.44 -6.21 -6.37
C ARG A 55 5.89 -6.02 -5.97
N GLU A 56 6.24 -6.45 -4.76
CA GLU A 56 7.59 -6.38 -4.20
C GLU A 56 8.62 -7.26 -4.93
N TYR A 57 8.18 -8.18 -5.80
CA TYR A 57 9.08 -9.12 -6.50
C TYR A 57 9.75 -8.51 -7.73
N ASN A 58 9.30 -7.35 -8.19
CA ASN A 58 9.75 -6.74 -9.44
C ASN A 58 10.29 -5.31 -9.22
N ILE A 59 10.54 -4.58 -10.32
CA ILE A 59 11.29 -3.32 -10.33
C ILE A 59 10.79 -2.26 -9.34
N LEU A 60 9.50 -2.23 -8.99
CA LEU A 60 8.96 -1.22 -8.07
C LEU A 60 9.40 -1.46 -6.62
N GLY A 61 9.59 -2.72 -6.21
CA GLY A 61 9.88 -3.06 -4.81
C GLY A 61 8.76 -2.63 -3.85
N TYR A 62 9.13 -2.14 -2.66
CA TYR A 62 8.17 -1.69 -1.65
C TYR A 62 7.82 -0.21 -1.77
N PRO A 63 6.65 0.21 -1.25
CA PRO A 63 6.33 1.62 -1.08
C PRO A 63 7.31 2.28 -0.09
N THR A 64 7.67 3.53 -0.35
CA THR A 64 8.61 4.34 0.46
C THR A 64 7.97 5.60 1.04
N SER A 65 6.74 5.93 0.64
CA SER A 65 5.99 7.09 1.15
C SER A 65 4.51 6.75 1.32
N ALA A 66 3.72 7.63 1.93
CA ALA A 66 2.26 7.61 1.74
C ALA A 66 1.91 8.31 0.40
N PRO A 67 0.66 8.19 -0.10
CA PRO A 67 0.23 8.97 -1.25
C PRO A 67 0.31 10.46 -0.94
N SER A 68 0.78 11.25 -1.90
CA SER A 68 1.01 12.69 -1.73
C SER A 68 -0.25 13.51 -1.46
N ALA A 69 -1.43 12.97 -1.80
CA ALA A 69 -2.73 13.58 -1.55
C ALA A 69 -3.78 12.52 -1.23
N ASN A 70 -4.96 12.96 -0.79
CA ASN A 70 -6.10 12.08 -0.61
C ASN A 70 -6.52 11.49 -1.97
N PRO A 71 -6.50 10.16 -2.15
CA PRO A 71 -6.88 9.51 -3.41
C PRO A 71 -8.30 9.81 -3.88
N THR A 72 -9.19 10.22 -2.98
CA THR A 72 -10.58 10.58 -3.32
C THR A 72 -10.72 11.97 -3.91
N ASN A 73 -9.71 12.83 -3.78
CA ASN A 73 -9.82 14.26 -4.10
C ASN A 73 -9.12 14.67 -5.41
N GLY A 74 -8.47 13.74 -6.10
CA GLY A 74 -7.83 14.03 -7.39
C GLY A 74 -6.54 13.23 -7.59
N ASN A 75 -5.64 13.79 -8.41
CA ASN A 75 -4.37 13.14 -8.74
C ASN A 75 -3.46 13.07 -7.51
N TYR A 76 -2.80 11.93 -7.35
CA TYR A 76 -1.82 11.70 -6.31
C TYR A 76 -0.66 10.89 -6.89
N THR A 77 0.46 10.96 -6.20
CA THR A 77 1.66 10.19 -6.51
C THR A 77 2.02 9.32 -5.32
N GLN A 78 2.52 8.13 -5.60
CA GLN A 78 2.97 7.17 -4.61
C GLN A 78 4.41 6.78 -4.96
N GLN A 79 5.34 6.98 -4.03
CA GLN A 79 6.73 6.60 -4.24
C GLN A 79 6.96 5.14 -3.85
N PHE A 80 7.82 4.49 -4.62
CA PHE A 80 8.25 3.11 -4.49
C PHE A 80 9.79 3.07 -4.42
N GLN A 81 10.37 1.89 -4.18
CA GLN A 81 11.82 1.74 -3.97
C GLN A 81 12.63 1.78 -5.26
N GLY A 82 12.08 1.32 -6.38
CA GLY A 82 12.77 1.32 -7.67
C GLY A 82 12.24 2.33 -8.67
#